data_AF-A0A0H5SF13-F1
#
_entry.id   AF-A0A0H5SF13-F1
#
_cell.length_a   1.000
_cell.length_b   1.000
_cell.length_c   1.000
_cell.angle_alpha   90.00
_cell.angle_beta   90.00
_cell.angle_gamma   90.00
#
_symmetry.space_group_name_H-M   'P 1'
#
loop_
_entity.id
_entity.type
_entity.pdbx_description
1 polymer ?
#
loop_
_entity_poly.entity_id
_entity_poly.type
_entity_poly.pdbx_seq_one_letter_code
_entity_poly.pdbx_strand_id
1 'polypeptide(L)' 'MACNNSIHCTCTYISCSRHGKCCECVAYHRKSGEVPGCFFSKAGEKTYDRSIENLYNDFKQYR' A
#
# COMPACT_ATOMS: atom_id res chain seq x y z
N MET A 1 -16.11 6.54 13.06
CA MET A 1 -14.94 7.44 13.01
C MET A 1 -14.64 7.76 11.56
N ALA A 2 -14.59 9.04 11.18
CA ALA A 2 -14.07 9.43 9.87
C ALA A 2 -12.53 9.27 9.90
N CYS A 3 -11.99 8.30 9.16
CA CYS A 3 -10.54 8.23 8.94
C CYS A 3 -10.19 9.32 7.93
N ASN A 4 -9.82 10.50 8.44
CA ASN A 4 -9.31 11.58 7.60
C ASN A 4 -7.88 11.24 7.18
N ASN A 5 -7.61 11.24 5.89
CA ASN A 5 -6.29 10.91 5.39
C ASN A 5 -5.43 12.19 5.37
N SER A 6 -4.42 12.26 6.23
CA SER A 6 -3.52 13.43 6.28
C SER A 6 -2.46 13.41 5.17
N ILE A 7 -2.37 12.32 4.40
CA ILE A 7 -1.41 12.13 3.32
C ILE A 7 -2.11 11.72 2.03
N HIS A 8 -1.55 12.15 0.89
CA HIS A 8 -2.04 11.75 -0.43
C HIS A 8 -1.68 10.29 -0.70
N CYS A 9 -2.67 9.50 -1.13
CA CYS A 9 -2.45 8.09 -1.47
C CYS A 9 -1.68 7.97 -2.80
N THR A 10 -0.48 7.39 -2.76
CA THR A 10 0.37 7.17 -3.93
C THR A 10 0.09 5.87 -4.66
N CYS A 11 -0.87 5.06 -4.17
CA CYS A 11 -1.22 3.79 -4.81
C CYS A 11 -1.61 4.00 -6.29
N THR A 12 -0.92 3.31 -7.18
CA THR A 12 -1.07 3.27 -8.64
C THR A 12 -2.39 2.64 -9.09
N TYR A 13 -3.05 1.89 -8.22
CA TYR A 13 -4.37 1.31 -8.52
C TYR A 13 -5.50 2.31 -8.26
N ILE A 14 -5.63 3.30 -9.15
CA ILE A 14 -6.53 4.47 -9.01
C ILE A 14 -8.02 4.08 -9.03
N SER A 15 -8.40 3.00 -9.70
CA SER A 15 -9.80 2.54 -9.76
C SER A 15 -10.27 1.80 -8.49
N CYS A 16 -9.41 1.66 -7.48
CA CYS A 16 -9.77 1.01 -6.22
C CYS A 16 -10.78 1.86 -5.42
N SER A 17 -11.90 1.25 -5.02
CA SER A 17 -12.93 1.91 -4.19
C SER A 17 -12.46 2.34 -2.79
N ARG A 18 -11.28 1.86 -2.36
CA ARG A 18 -10.60 2.17 -1.10
C ARG A 18 -9.41 3.12 -1.28
N HIS A 19 -9.14 3.58 -2.49
CA HIS A 19 -8.07 4.56 -2.75
C HIS A 19 -8.31 5.81 -1.91
N GLY A 20 -7.27 6.31 -1.25
CA GLY A 20 -7.39 7.44 -0.33
C GLY A 20 -8.04 7.13 1.02
N LYS A 21 -8.47 5.89 1.30
CA LYS A 21 -9.09 5.48 2.56
C LYS A 21 -8.15 4.56 3.36
N CYS A 22 -7.13 5.13 4.00
CA CYS A 22 -6.03 4.36 4.62
C CYS A 22 -6.48 3.25 5.58
N CYS A 23 -7.43 3.53 6.46
CA CYS A 23 -7.94 2.51 7.39
C CYS A 23 -8.60 1.32 6.67
N GLU A 24 -9.42 1.59 5.66
CA GLU A 24 -10.05 0.54 4.84
C GLU A 24 -9.03 -0.21 3.99
N CYS A 25 -8.03 0.49 3.45
CA CYS A 25 -6.98 -0.09 2.62
C CYS A 25 -6.10 -1.07 3.43
N VAL A 26 -5.63 -0.65 4.61
CA VAL A 26 -4.84 -1.50 5.51
C VAL A 26 -5.67 -2.70 5.98
N ALA A 27 -6.92 -2.48 6.40
CA ALA A 27 -7.78 -3.57 6.86
C ALA A 27 -8.08 -4.58 5.75
N TYR A 28 -8.21 -4.14 4.49
CA TYR A 28 -8.43 -5.00 3.34
C TYR A 28 -7.20 -5.86 3.03
N HIS A 29 -6.04 -5.23 2.81
CA HIS A 29 -4.82 -5.97 2.45
C HIS A 29 -4.34 -6.89 3.57
N ARG A 30 -4.45 -6.47 4.83
CA ARG A 30 -4.09 -7.31 5.98
C ARG A 30 -4.87 -8.62 6.02
N LYS A 31 -6.13 -8.64 5.61
CA LYS A 31 -6.94 -9.88 5.55
C LYS A 31 -6.40 -10.89 4.54
N SER A 32 -5.69 -10.41 3.53
CA SER A 32 -5.06 -11.21 2.49
C SER A 32 -3.57 -11.50 2.76
N GLY A 33 -3.02 -11.09 3.92
CA GLY A 33 -1.58 -11.18 4.18
C GLY A 33 -0.73 -10.20 3.36
N GLU A 34 -1.36 -9.15 2.82
CA GLU A 34 -0.77 -8.17 1.93
C GLU A 34 -0.54 -6.81 2.61
N VAL A 35 0.22 -5.95 1.93
CA VAL A 35 0.50 -4.57 2.30
C VAL A 35 -0.07 -3.61 1.25
N PRO A 36 -0.62 -2.44 1.65
CA PRO A 36 -0.99 -1.39 0.70
C PRO A 36 0.14 -0.99 -0.24
N GLY A 37 -0.18 -0.76 -1.52
CA GLY A 37 0.80 -0.35 -2.54
C GLY A 37 1.56 0.94 -2.21
N CYS A 38 0.92 1.87 -1.48
CA CYS A 38 1.55 3.13 -1.07
C CYS A 38 2.67 2.98 -0.02
N PHE A 39 2.92 1.77 0.50
CA PHE A 39 4.02 1.51 1.44
C PHE A 39 5.32 1.17 0.72
N PHE A 40 5.24 0.83 -0.57
CA PHE A 40 6.38 0.49 -1.40
C PHE A 40 6.97 1.74 -2.05
N SER A 41 8.24 1.65 -2.44
CA SER A 41 8.84 2.58 -3.39
C SER A 41 8.08 2.56 -4.73
N LYS A 42 8.32 3.56 -5.58
CA LYS A 42 7.77 3.56 -6.95
C LYS A 42 8.18 2.33 -7.76
N ALA A 43 9.33 1.72 -7.48
CA ALA A 43 9.77 0.53 -8.18
C ALA A 43 9.12 -0.73 -7.60
N GLY A 44 9.12 -0.88 -6.28
CA GLY A 44 8.46 -1.99 -5.59
C GLY A 44 6.97 -2.03 -5.89
N GLU A 45 6.30 -0.88 -5.89
CA GLU A 45 4.87 -0.81 -6.18
C GLU A 45 4.51 -1.34 -7.58
N LYS A 46 5.35 -1.03 -8.59
CA LYS A 46 5.17 -1.46 -9.99
C LYS A 46 5.27 -2.97 -10.19
N THR A 47 5.84 -3.71 -9.23
CA THR A 47 5.88 -5.18 -9.28
C THR A 47 4.53 -5.81 -9.00
N TYR A 48 3.60 -5.06 -8.39
CA TYR A 48 2.30 -5.53 -7.91
C TYR A 48 2.35 -6.67 -6.87
N ASP A 49 3.53 -7.09 -6.44
CA ASP A 49 3.69 -8.03 -5.33
C ASP A 49 3.47 -7.29 -4.01
N ARG A 50 2.34 -7.58 -3.37
CA ARG A 50 1.91 -6.97 -2.11
C ARG A 50 2.35 -7.78 -0.89
N SER A 51 3.21 -8.78 -1.04
CA SER A 51 3.70 -9.58 0.09
C SER A 51 4.55 -8.75 1.06
N ILE A 52 4.54 -9.18 2.32
CA ILE A 52 5.38 -8.60 3.37
C ILE A 52 6.87 -8.80 3.05
N GLU A 53 7.23 -9.93 2.42
CA GLU A 53 8.60 -10.22 1.99
C GLU A 53 9.08 -9.22 0.94
N ASN A 54 8.25 -8.95 -0.07
CA ASN A 54 8.58 -7.94 -1.08
C ASN A 54 8.71 -6.54 -0.46
N LEU A 55 7.84 -6.17 0.49
CA LEU A 55 7.98 -4.90 1.20
C LEU A 55 9.33 -4.80 1.93
N TYR A 56 9.76 -5.87 2.61
CA TYR A 56 11.03 -5.90 3.31
C TYR A 56 12.22 -5.75 2.34
N ASN A 57 12.17 -6.44 1.20
CA ASN A 57 13.20 -6.35 0.17
C ASN A 57 13.26 -4.95 -0.47
N ASP A 58 12.10 -4.37 -0.81
CA ASP A 58 11.98 -3.00 -1.32
C ASP A 58 12.56 -1.99 -0.32
N PHE A 59 12.21 -2.11 0.96
CA PHE A 59 12.75 -1.24 2.00
C PHE A 59 14.27 -1.34 2.12
N LYS A 60 14.85 -2.54 2.01
CA LYS A 60 16.31 -2.71 2.04
C LYS A 60 17.02 -2.08 0.85
N GLN A 61 16.39 -2.06 -0.33
CA GLN A 61 16.98 -1.53 -1.54
C GLN A 61 16.95 0.01 -1.61
N TYR A 62 16.01 0.63 -0.91
CA TYR A 62 15.76 2.08 -0.93
C TYR A 62 16.02 2.80 0.42
N ARG A 63 16.70 2.14 1.36
CA ARG A 63 17.18 2.71 2.62
C ARG A 63 18.59 3.28 2.48
#